data_AF-A0A1Y4ITA8-F1
#
_entry.id   AF-A0A1Y4ITA8-F1
#
_cell.length_a   1.000
_cell.length_b   1.000
_cell.length_c   1.000
_cell.angle_alpha   90.00
_cell.angle_beta   90.00
_cell.angle_gamma   90.00
#
_symmetry.space_group_name_H-M   'P 1'
#
loop_
_entity.id
_entity.type
_entity.pdbx_description
1 polymer ?
#
loop_
_entity_poly.entity_id
_entity_poly.type
_entity_poly.pdbx_seq_one_letter_code
_entity_poly.pdbx_strand_id
1 'polypeptide(L)'
;MMLPVAVCAEDVALEDGEYRVDVALEGGSGRSEIASPAVLLVQDGQPYIRIEWDSSHYDYMKVGDETYLPVNEEGNSVFEIPVPAFDEPVTVIGDTTAMSVPHEIEYTLTVDSASVSRAGQASWYNNPAFWICAAAAAAVLAAAVIYGRRKRKGV
;
A
#
# COMPACT_ATOMS: atom_id res chain seq x y z
N MET A 1 -26.80 9.27 -19.33
CA MET A 1 -25.98 8.12 -18.88
C MET A 1 -24.61 8.69 -18.58
N MET A 2 -24.29 8.87 -17.29
CA MET A 2 -23.00 9.40 -16.84
C MET A 2 -22.06 8.21 -16.69
N LEU A 3 -20.95 8.20 -17.42
CA LEU A 3 -19.89 7.20 -17.26
C LEU A 3 -19.28 7.36 -15.86
N PRO A 4 -18.86 6.28 -15.17
CA PRO A 4 -18.09 6.41 -13.95
C PRO A 4 -16.77 7.09 -14.30
N VAL A 5 -16.52 8.24 -13.68
CA VAL A 5 -15.19 8.88 -13.70
C VAL A 5 -14.30 7.98 -12.85
N ALA A 6 -13.27 7.42 -13.46
CA ALA A 6 -12.17 6.79 -12.74
C ALA A 6 -11.57 7.84 -11.81
N VAL A 7 -11.69 7.64 -10.49
CA VAL A 7 -11.07 8.51 -9.49
C VAL A 7 -9.64 8.04 -9.33
N CYS A 8 -8.74 8.66 -10.08
CA CYS A 8 -7.31 8.42 -9.92
C CYS A 8 -6.87 8.95 -8.54
N ALA A 9 -5.79 8.41 -7.97
CA ALA A 9 -5.21 8.92 -6.73
C ALA A 9 -4.86 10.43 -6.77
N GLU A 10 -4.76 11.00 -7.98
CA GLU A 10 -4.57 12.42 -8.27
C GLU A 10 -5.82 13.29 -8.00
N ASP A 11 -7.03 12.73 -8.05
CA ASP A 11 -8.29 13.45 -7.82
C ASP A 11 -8.62 13.61 -6.33
N VAL A 12 -8.06 12.76 -5.47
CA VAL A 12 -8.15 12.91 -4.02
C VAL A 12 -6.98 13.82 -3.58
N ALA A 13 -7.17 15.13 -3.69
CA ALA A 13 -6.21 16.13 -3.22
C ALA A 13 -6.11 16.14 -1.68
N LEU A 14 -5.58 15.06 -1.11
CA LEU A 14 -5.24 14.97 0.29
C LEU A 14 -3.99 15.81 0.53
N GLU A 15 -4.00 16.58 1.61
CA GLU A 15 -2.79 17.25 2.10
C GLU A 15 -1.82 16.20 2.65
N ASP A 16 -0.53 16.53 2.66
CA ASP A 16 0.46 15.68 3.32
C ASP A 16 0.08 15.46 4.79
N GLY A 17 0.07 14.19 5.20
CA GLY A 17 -0.44 13.81 6.51
C GLY A 17 -0.81 12.34 6.62
N GLU A 18 -1.33 12.01 7.79
CA GLU A 18 -1.78 10.67 8.13
C GLU A 18 -3.31 10.61 8.16
N TYR A 19 -3.84 9.56 7.54
CA TYR A 19 -5.25 9.26 7.41
C TYR A 19 -5.46 7.79 7.80
N ARG A 20 -6.72 7.46 8.10
CA ARG A 20 -7.20 6.09 8.19
C ARG A 20 -8.15 5.84 7.06
N VAL A 21 -8.04 4.66 6.46
CA VAL A 21 -8.84 4.27 5.32
C VAL A 21 -9.20 2.79 5.44
N ASP A 22 -10.41 2.44 5.06
CA ASP A 22 -10.82 1.05 4.97
C ASP A 22 -10.23 0.41 3.72
N VAL A 23 -9.76 -0.84 3.90
CA VAL A 23 -9.13 -1.62 2.85
C VAL A 23 -9.85 -2.96 2.76
N ALA A 24 -10.35 -3.26 1.57
CA ALA A 24 -10.85 -4.58 1.25
C ALA A 24 -9.75 -5.39 0.58
N LEU A 25 -9.53 -6.61 1.07
CA LEU A 25 -8.68 -7.61 0.44
C LEU A 25 -9.55 -8.76 -0.07
N GLU A 26 -9.44 -9.05 -1.36
CA GLU A 26 -10.10 -10.18 -2.02
C GLU A 26 -9.07 -11.07 -2.71
N GLY A 27 -9.44 -12.31 -3.04
CA GLY A 27 -8.56 -13.25 -3.75
C GLY A 27 -7.84 -14.25 -2.84
N GLY A 28 -6.78 -14.86 -3.38
CA GLY A 28 -6.12 -16.02 -2.77
C GLY A 28 -7.08 -17.16 -2.45
N SER A 29 -7.00 -17.70 -1.23
CA SER A 29 -7.94 -18.72 -0.73
C SER A 29 -9.10 -18.13 0.09
N GLY A 30 -9.22 -16.80 0.19
CA GLY A 30 -10.18 -16.13 1.07
C GLY A 30 -9.95 -16.37 2.57
N ARG A 31 -8.72 -16.75 2.97
CA ARG A 31 -8.35 -17.01 4.38
C ARG A 31 -7.43 -15.96 4.96
N SER A 32 -6.88 -15.10 4.12
CA SER A 32 -5.94 -14.07 4.51
C SER A 32 -6.68 -12.76 4.64
N GLU A 33 -6.43 -12.05 5.73
CA GLU A 33 -7.04 -10.77 6.01
C GLU A 33 -5.97 -9.69 6.24
N ILE A 34 -6.33 -8.44 5.96
CA ILE A 34 -5.54 -7.26 6.32
C ILE A 34 -6.30 -6.49 7.39
N ALA A 35 -5.58 -5.94 8.36
CA ALA A 35 -6.14 -5.08 9.37
C ALA A 35 -6.77 -3.82 8.74
N SER A 36 -8.07 -3.64 8.97
CA SER A 36 -8.83 -2.45 8.56
C SER A 36 -9.48 -1.80 9.80
N PRO A 37 -9.50 -0.46 9.92
CA PRO A 37 -8.95 0.53 8.98
C PRO A 37 -7.41 0.54 8.97
N ALA A 38 -6.84 0.65 7.77
CA ALA A 38 -5.40 0.76 7.52
C ALA A 38 -4.93 2.22 7.62
N VAL A 39 -3.61 2.40 7.74
CA VAL A 39 -2.99 3.72 7.79
C VAL A 39 -2.67 4.18 6.37
N LEU A 40 -3.17 5.35 5.99
CA LEU A 40 -2.87 6.02 4.73
C LEU A 40 -1.98 7.24 5.00
N LEU A 41 -0.89 7.34 4.27
CA LEU A 41 0.16 8.34 4.39
C LEU A 41 0.26 9.11 3.10
N VAL A 42 0.14 10.42 3.16
CA VAL A 42 0.32 11.29 2.01
C VAL A 42 1.60 12.08 2.22
N GLN A 43 2.56 11.92 1.30
CA GLN A 43 3.86 12.59 1.33
C GLN A 43 4.17 13.12 -0.07
N ASP A 44 4.50 14.41 -0.17
CA ASP A 44 4.75 15.08 -1.45
C ASP A 44 3.58 14.89 -2.45
N GLY A 45 2.35 14.78 -1.95
CA GLY A 45 1.14 14.50 -2.74
C GLY A 45 1.02 13.05 -3.25
N GLN A 46 1.87 12.13 -2.80
CA GLN A 46 1.80 10.72 -3.14
C GLN A 46 1.22 9.90 -1.98
N PRO A 47 0.11 9.16 -2.18
CA PRO A 47 -0.47 8.31 -1.15
C PRO A 47 0.24 6.94 -1.07
N TYR A 48 0.57 6.55 0.14
CA TYR A 48 1.12 5.26 0.54
C TYR A 48 0.22 4.65 1.61
N ILE A 49 -0.06 3.36 1.51
CA ILE A 49 -0.86 2.64 2.48
C ILE A 49 0.00 1.64 3.24
N ARG A 50 -0.18 1.64 4.56
CA ARG A 50 0.46 0.70 5.46
C ARG A 50 -0.56 -0.35 5.88
N ILE A 51 -0.35 -1.56 5.39
CA ILE A 51 -1.22 -2.71 5.59
C ILE A 51 -0.54 -3.73 6.49
N GLU A 52 -1.25 -4.19 7.51
CA GLU A 52 -0.81 -5.28 8.38
C GLU A 52 -1.60 -6.52 8.02
N TRP A 53 -0.90 -7.60 7.67
CA TRP A 53 -1.51 -8.89 7.43
C TRP A 53 -1.91 -9.58 8.73
N ASP A 54 -2.78 -10.57 8.64
CA ASP A 54 -3.13 -11.47 9.73
C ASP A 54 -2.02 -12.47 10.12
N SER A 55 -0.89 -12.48 9.41
CA SER A 55 0.22 -13.41 9.61
C SER A 55 1.59 -12.74 9.50
N SER A 56 2.55 -13.23 10.28
CA SER A 56 3.97 -12.88 10.21
C SER A 56 4.73 -13.61 9.09
N HIS A 57 4.06 -14.47 8.32
CA HIS A 57 4.68 -15.32 7.32
C HIS A 57 4.53 -14.78 5.89
N TYR A 58 4.46 -13.46 5.72
CA TYR A 58 4.55 -12.82 4.41
C TYR A 58 5.93 -12.20 4.24
N ASP A 59 6.66 -12.68 3.25
CA ASP A 59 8.07 -12.32 3.04
C ASP A 59 8.22 -11.07 2.18
N TYR A 60 7.38 -10.95 1.14
CA TYR A 60 7.31 -9.75 0.29
C TYR A 60 5.94 -9.60 -0.35
N MET A 61 5.64 -8.38 -0.79
CA MET A 61 4.50 -8.07 -1.65
C MET A 61 4.98 -7.55 -3.00
N LYS A 62 4.20 -7.77 -4.06
CA LYS A 62 4.40 -7.15 -5.36
C LYS A 62 3.20 -6.32 -5.76
N VAL A 63 3.46 -5.11 -6.25
CA VAL A 63 2.45 -4.22 -6.83
C VAL A 63 2.93 -3.87 -8.24
N GLY A 64 2.25 -4.41 -9.25
CA GLY A 64 2.76 -4.37 -10.62
C GLY A 64 4.09 -5.12 -10.74
N ASP A 65 5.14 -4.41 -11.19
CA ASP A 65 6.49 -4.97 -11.37
C ASP A 65 7.42 -4.75 -10.15
N GLU A 66 6.94 -4.08 -9.11
CA GLU A 66 7.75 -3.67 -7.96
C GLU A 66 7.55 -4.60 -6.77
N THR A 67 8.62 -4.85 -6.02
CA THR A 67 8.61 -5.72 -4.84
C THR A 67 8.86 -4.91 -3.57
N TYR A 68 8.07 -5.18 -2.53
CA TYR A 68 8.00 -4.46 -1.26
C TYR A 68 8.27 -5.45 -0.13
N LEU A 69 9.15 -5.07 0.79
CA LEU A 69 9.51 -5.87 1.96
C LEU A 69 8.75 -5.38 3.20
N PRO A 70 8.55 -6.24 4.21
CA PRO A 70 7.93 -5.82 5.45
C PRO A 70 8.77 -4.74 6.14
N VAL A 71 8.11 -3.76 6.74
CA VAL A 71 8.74 -2.63 7.44
C VAL A 71 8.95 -2.88 8.94
N ASN A 72 8.49 -4.04 9.43
CA ASN A 72 8.63 -4.47 10.82
C ASN A 72 9.46 -5.75 10.93
N GLU A 73 10.13 -5.92 12.07
CA GLU A 73 10.94 -7.11 12.37
C GLU A 73 10.23 -8.11 13.30
N GLU A 74 9.18 -7.67 13.99
CA GLU A 74 8.43 -8.47 14.97
C GLU A 74 6.92 -8.33 14.76
N GLY A 75 6.17 -9.39 15.09
CA GLY A 75 4.71 -9.43 14.94
C GLY A 75 4.27 -9.82 13.54
N ASN A 76 3.04 -9.46 13.18
CA ASN A 76 2.48 -9.73 11.87
C ASN A 76 3.17 -8.91 10.78
N SER A 77 3.15 -9.39 9.53
CA SER A 77 3.87 -8.74 8.43
C SER A 77 3.17 -7.43 8.06
N VAL A 78 3.91 -6.32 8.12
CA VAL A 78 3.41 -4.98 7.79
C VAL A 78 4.13 -4.46 6.57
N PHE A 79 3.40 -4.06 5.54
CA PHE A 79 3.94 -3.53 4.29
C PHE A 79 3.50 -2.09 4.08
N GLU A 80 4.36 -1.31 3.44
CA GLU A 80 4.05 0.03 2.95
C GLU A 80 4.10 0.01 1.42
N ILE A 81 2.97 0.23 0.77
CA ILE A 81 2.83 0.17 -0.70
C ILE A 81 2.15 1.45 -1.22
N PRO A 82 2.46 1.92 -2.44
CA PRO A 82 1.77 3.06 -3.03
C PRO A 82 0.31 2.70 -3.31
N VAL A 83 -0.57 3.71 -3.23
CA VAL A 83 -1.97 3.58 -3.66
C VAL A 83 -2.08 4.15 -5.09
N PRO A 84 -2.11 3.30 -6.13
CA PRO A 84 -2.17 3.79 -7.50
C PRO A 84 -3.54 4.38 -7.87
N ALA A 85 -4.62 3.88 -7.26
CA ALA A 85 -5.98 4.33 -7.46
C ALA A 85 -6.81 4.07 -6.19
N PHE A 86 -7.81 4.93 -5.94
CA PHE A 86 -8.82 4.69 -4.91
C PHE A 86 -10.10 4.17 -5.57
N ASP A 87 -10.91 3.43 -4.81
CA ASP A 87 -12.19 2.84 -5.25
C ASP A 87 -12.08 1.91 -6.48
N GLU A 88 -10.85 1.52 -6.83
CA GLU A 88 -10.54 0.61 -7.94
C GLU A 88 -9.80 -0.62 -7.42
N PRO A 89 -10.07 -1.81 -7.99
CA PRO A 89 -9.38 -3.03 -7.64
C PRO A 89 -7.93 -2.98 -8.13
N VAL A 90 -6.98 -3.07 -7.21
CA VAL A 90 -5.54 -3.11 -7.49
C VAL A 90 -5.03 -4.53 -7.27
N THR A 91 -4.45 -5.13 -8.31
CA THR A 91 -3.83 -6.45 -8.18
C THR A 91 -2.50 -6.37 -7.43
N VAL A 92 -2.37 -7.19 -6.39
CA VAL A 92 -1.13 -7.34 -5.59
C VAL A 92 -0.81 -8.83 -5.44
N ILE A 93 0.48 -9.17 -5.29
CA ILE A 93 0.92 -10.54 -5.06
C ILE A 93 1.59 -10.61 -3.70
N GLY A 94 1.11 -11.46 -2.79
CA GLY A 94 1.76 -11.75 -1.51
C GLY A 94 2.52 -13.06 -1.59
N ASP A 95 3.80 -13.05 -1.23
CA ASP A 95 4.57 -14.29 -1.04
C ASP A 95 4.47 -14.73 0.42
N THR A 96 4.08 -15.97 0.62
CA THR A 96 4.03 -16.58 1.96
C THR A 96 4.83 -17.87 2.04
N THR A 97 5.61 -17.99 3.11
CA THR A 97 6.37 -19.19 3.46
C THR A 97 5.71 -20.03 4.56
N ALA A 98 4.49 -19.67 4.98
CA ALA A 98 3.75 -20.36 6.07
C ALA A 98 3.61 -21.88 5.84
N MET A 99 3.66 -22.34 4.58
CA MET A 99 3.49 -23.74 4.20
C MET A 99 4.82 -24.46 3.91
N SER A 100 5.95 -23.97 4.45
CA SER A 100 7.31 -24.51 4.24
C SER A 100 7.87 -24.38 2.82
N VAL A 101 7.05 -23.97 1.86
CA VAL A 101 7.44 -23.63 0.48
C VAL A 101 6.93 -22.20 0.21
N PRO A 102 7.74 -21.33 -0.42
CA PRO A 102 7.28 -20.01 -0.86
C PRO A 102 6.13 -20.14 -1.87
N HIS A 103 5.06 -19.42 -1.62
CA HIS A 103 3.90 -19.36 -2.50
C HIS A 103 3.53 -17.91 -2.79
N GLU A 104 3.60 -17.54 -4.06
CA GLU A 104 3.04 -16.29 -4.57
C GLU A 104 1.54 -16.43 -4.77
N ILE A 105 0.77 -15.64 -4.05
CA ILE A 105 -0.69 -15.63 -4.11
C ILE A 105 -1.15 -14.26 -4.62
N GLU A 106 -1.98 -14.28 -5.66
CA GLU A 106 -2.59 -13.07 -6.21
C GLU A 106 -3.82 -12.66 -5.39
N TYR A 107 -3.87 -11.38 -5.04
CA TYR A 107 -4.94 -10.72 -4.33
C TYR A 107 -5.36 -9.45 -5.06
N THR A 108 -6.58 -9.00 -4.76
CA THR A 108 -7.13 -7.72 -5.19
C THR A 108 -7.35 -6.85 -3.97
N LEU A 109 -6.72 -5.68 -3.96
CA LEU A 109 -6.82 -4.71 -2.90
C LEU A 109 -7.63 -3.50 -3.38
N THR A 110 -8.65 -3.12 -2.62
CA THR A 110 -9.47 -1.94 -2.92
C THR A 110 -9.42 -0.99 -1.72
N VAL A 111 -9.01 0.25 -1.96
CA VAL A 111 -8.94 1.32 -0.94
C VAL A 111 -10.17 2.20 -1.07
N ASP A 112 -11.00 2.26 -0.03
CA ASP A 112 -12.26 3.03 -0.06
C ASP A 112 -12.00 4.51 0.24
N SER A 113 -12.10 5.38 -0.77
CA SER A 113 -11.86 6.82 -0.58
C SER A 113 -12.89 7.50 0.33
N ALA A 114 -14.11 6.98 0.41
CA ALA A 114 -15.18 7.56 1.22
C ALA A 114 -14.98 7.30 2.72
N SER A 115 -14.22 6.26 3.06
CA SER A 115 -13.82 5.94 4.44
C SER A 115 -12.65 6.79 4.97
N VAL A 116 -11.99 7.56 4.09
CA VAL A 116 -10.81 8.34 4.44
C VAL A 116 -11.15 9.33 5.55
N SER A 117 -10.54 9.12 6.70
CA SER A 117 -10.69 9.96 7.87
C SER A 117 -9.30 10.40 8.34
N ARG A 118 -9.11 11.70 8.57
CA ARG A 118 -7.82 12.19 9.06
C ARG A 118 -7.57 11.57 10.43
N ALA A 119 -6.47 10.82 10.57
CA ALA A 119 -6.07 10.33 11.87
C ALA A 119 -5.74 11.55 12.73
N GLY A 120 -6.40 11.70 13.88
CA GLY A 120 -5.96 12.65 14.89
C GLY A 120 -4.51 12.33 15.21
N GLN A 121 -3.60 13.32 15.05
CA GLN A 121 -2.14 13.17 15.05
C GLN A 121 -1.66 11.99 15.89
N ALA A 122 -1.39 10.85 15.26
CA ALA A 122 -0.96 9.68 16.01
C ALA A 122 0.48 9.92 16.47
N SER A 123 0.77 9.52 17.71
CA SER A 123 2.06 9.77 18.39
C SER A 123 3.30 9.30 17.60
N TRP A 124 3.13 8.40 16.63
CA TRP A 124 4.22 7.89 15.82
C TRP A 124 4.71 8.89 14.75
N TYR A 125 3.87 9.82 14.27
CA TYR A 125 4.24 10.86 13.28
C TYR A 125 5.30 11.82 13.84
N ASN A 126 5.30 12.00 15.16
CA ASN A 126 6.31 12.81 15.87
C ASN A 126 7.58 12.01 16.20
N ASN A 127 7.65 10.72 15.86
CA ASN A 127 8.84 9.90 16.05
C ASN A 127 9.75 10.01 14.81
N PRO A 128 10.98 10.57 14.94
CA PRO A 128 11.88 10.73 13.79
C PRO A 128 12.30 9.41 13.13
N ALA A 129 12.25 8.27 13.85
CA ALA A 129 12.53 6.97 13.26
C ALA A 129 11.49 6.57 12.20
N PHE A 130 10.23 7.02 12.38
CA PHE A 130 9.17 6.79 11.40
C PHE A 130 9.48 7.47 10.07
N TRP A 131 9.89 8.74 10.10
CA TRP A 131 10.22 9.50 8.88
C TRP A 131 11.45 8.97 8.15
N ILE A 132 12.42 8.42 8.87
CA ILE A 132 13.61 7.84 8.25
C ILE A 132 13.23 6.60 7.42
N CYS A 133 12.38 5.73 7.97
CA CYS A 133 11.91 4.55 7.24
C CYS A 133 10.98 4.91 6.08
N ALA A 134 10.00 5.79 6.31
CA ALA A 134 9.07 6.23 5.28
C ALA A 134 9.76 6.98 4.13
N ALA A 135 10.71 7.87 4.43
CA ALA A 135 11.46 8.59 3.40
C ALA A 135 12.39 7.68 2.58
N ALA A 136 12.98 6.66 3.22
CA ALA A 136 13.81 5.68 2.51
C ALA A 136 12.96 4.82 1.56
N ALA A 137 11.77 4.38 1.98
CA ALA A 137 10.83 3.67 1.14
C ALA A 137 10.36 4.55 -0.04
N ALA A 138 9.87 5.76 0.24
CA ALA A 138 9.40 6.69 -0.78
C ALA A 138 10.48 7.03 -1.82
N ALA A 139 11.75 7.19 -1.43
CA ALA A 139 12.85 7.47 -2.37
C ALA A 139 13.12 6.30 -3.32
N VAL A 140 13.03 5.05 -2.85
CA VAL A 140 13.19 3.85 -3.68
C VAL A 140 12.02 3.72 -4.66
N LEU A 141 10.80 3.99 -4.20
CA LEU A 141 9.59 3.91 -5.02
C LEU A 141 9.51 5.03 -6.05
N ALA A 142 9.87 6.26 -5.68
CA ALA A 142 9.98 7.37 -6.62
C ALA A 142 11.01 7.05 -7.72
N ALA A 143 12.16 6.45 -7.37
CA ALA A 143 13.15 6.02 -8.35
C ALA A 143 12.60 4.92 -9.29
N ALA A 144 11.84 3.96 -8.76
CA ALA A 144 11.23 2.88 -9.54
C ALA A 144 10.12 3.39 -10.48
N VAL A 145 9.24 4.27 -10.01
CA VAL A 145 8.21 4.94 -10.85
C VAL A 145 8.85 5.79 -11.95
N ILE A 146 9.90 6.56 -11.63
CA ILE A 146 10.63 7.37 -12.62
C ILE A 146 11.30 6.45 -13.66
N TYR A 147 11.87 5.33 -13.23
CA TYR A 147 12.49 4.35 -14.11
C TYR A 147 11.46 3.65 -15.02
N GLY A 148 10.32 3.22 -14.46
CA GLY A 148 9.21 2.61 -15.20
C GLY A 148 8.59 3.56 -16.23
N ARG A 149 8.36 4.83 -15.86
CA ARG A 149 7.87 5.87 -16.79
C ARG A 149 8.84 6.14 -17.94
N ARG A 150 10.17 6.09 -17.69
CA ARG A 150 11.19 6.22 -18.74
C ARG A 150 11.15 5.07 -19.73
N LYS A 151 10.97 3.83 -19.27
CA LYS A 151 10.86 2.65 -20.15
C LYS A 151 9.63 2.71 -21.05
N ARG A 152 8.49 3.24 -20.56
CA ARG A 152 7.26 3.38 -21.35
C ARG A 152 7.32 4.48 -22.43
N LYS A 153 8.18 5.49 -22.29
CA LYS A 153 8.38 6.57 -23.29
C LYS A 153 9.48 6.26 -24.31
N GLY A 154 10.12 5.09 -24.21
CA GLY A 154 11.12 4.59 -25.16
C GLY A 154 10.57 3.52 -26.10
N VAL A 155 9.53 3.86 -26.86
CA VAL A 155 9.15 3.26 -28.15
C VAL A 155 8.69 4.40 -29.07
#